data_AF-A0A6C0E0J6-F1
#
_entry.id   AF-A0A6C0E0J6-F1
#
_cell.length_a   1.000
_cell.length_b   1.000
_cell.length_c   1.000
_cell.angle_alpha   90.00
_cell.angle_beta   90.00
_cell.angle_gamma   90.00
#
_symmetry.space_group_name_H-M   'P 1'
#
loop_
_entity.id
_entity.type
_entity.pdbx_description
1 polymer ?
#
loop_
_entity_poly.entity_id
_entity_poly.type
_entity_poly.pdbx_seq_one_letter_code
_entity_poly.pdbx_strand_id
1 'polypeptide(L)'
;MEALKIIEMSITRLENNMMKYTDDLKYIWETKIEPFVNSTDCNIDFNHKFTFDNFHEFMLTQKTYGFMLLAHTRLTEQRQFLRENTIDNR
;
A
#
# COMPACT_ATOMS: atom_id res chain seq x y z
N MET A 1 -27.53 -3.17 -8.90
CA MET A 1 -26.90 -2.19 -7.97
C MET A 1 -26.11 -2.83 -6.83
N GLU A 2 -26.47 -4.02 -6.34
CA GLU A 2 -25.77 -4.65 -5.20
C GLU A 2 -24.29 -4.98 -5.47
N ALA A 3 -23.96 -5.46 -6.67
CA ALA A 3 -22.57 -5.69 -7.09
C ALA A 3 -21.71 -4.41 -7.04
N LEU A 4 -22.27 -3.26 -7.45
CA LEU A 4 -21.56 -1.97 -7.39
C LEU A 4 -21.26 -1.57 -5.95
N LYS A 5 -22.22 -1.75 -5.03
CA LYS A 5 -22.00 -1.48 -3.59
C LYS A 5 -20.90 -2.38 -3.01
N ILE A 6 -20.89 -3.67 -3.35
CA ILE A 6 -19.86 -4.62 -2.90
C ILE A 6 -18.47 -4.20 -3.38
N ILE A 7 -18.36 -3.78 -4.64
CA ILE A 7 -17.08 -3.29 -5.20
C ILE A 7 -16.64 -2.00 -4.49
N GLU A 8 -17.54 -1.04 -4.27
CA GLU A 8 -17.22 0.20 -3.57
C GLU A 8 -16.74 -0.07 -2.13
N MET A 9 -17.43 -0.92 -1.39
CA MET A 9 -16.98 -1.35 -0.05
C MET A 9 -15.62 -2.07 -0.08
N SER A 10 -15.39 -2.90 -1.11
CA SER A 10 -14.14 -3.63 -1.27
C SER A 10 -12.96 -2.70 -1.58
N ILE A 11 -13.17 -1.66 -2.40
CA ILE A 11 -12.18 -0.62 -2.69
C ILE A 11 -11.85 0.13 -1.40
N THR A 12 -12.84 0.64 -0.67
CA THR A 12 -12.61 1.37 0.59
C THR A 12 -11.86 0.51 1.61
N ARG A 13 -12.21 -0.77 1.74
CA ARG A 13 -11.50 -1.68 2.65
C ARG A 13 -10.05 -1.89 2.22
N LEU A 14 -9.80 -2.03 0.91
CA LEU A 14 -8.45 -2.20 0.39
C LEU A 14 -7.60 -0.94 0.59
N GLU A 15 -8.16 0.24 0.34
CA GLU A 15 -7.50 1.53 0.57
C GLU A 15 -7.13 1.70 2.05
N ASN A 16 -8.03 1.35 2.97
CA ASN A 16 -7.73 1.33 4.40
C ASN A 16 -6.59 0.38 4.76
N ASN A 17 -6.54 -0.81 4.14
CA ASN A 17 -5.46 -1.76 4.36
C ASN A 17 -4.12 -1.25 3.78
N MET A 18 -4.14 -0.57 2.64
CA MET A 18 -2.95 0.03 2.04
C MET A 18 -2.39 1.17 2.90
N MET A 19 -3.27 2.03 3.44
CA MET A 19 -2.88 3.06 4.41
C MET A 19 -2.28 2.46 5.68
N LYS A 20 -2.94 1.44 6.23
CA LYS A 20 -2.41 0.73 7.40
C LYS A 20 -1.06 0.09 7.11
N TYR A 21 -0.87 -0.49 5.93
CA TYR A 21 0.41 -1.05 5.53
C TYR A 21 1.51 0.02 5.58
N THR A 22 1.28 1.20 5.00
CA THR A 22 2.26 2.31 5.05
C THR A 22 2.50 2.82 6.47
N ASP A 23 1.48 2.85 7.33
CA ASP A 23 1.65 3.22 8.75
C ASP A 23 2.48 2.18 9.51
N ASP A 24 2.23 0.90 9.27
CA ASP A 24 2.98 -0.21 9.87
C ASP A 24 4.46 -0.17 9.43
N LEU A 25 4.77 0.29 8.21
CA LEU A 25 6.15 0.51 7.78
C LEU A 25 6.87 1.55 8.63
N LYS A 26 6.18 2.67 8.96
CA LYS A 26 6.74 3.69 9.84
C LYS A 26 7.04 3.12 11.23
N TYR A 27 6.11 2.34 11.79
CA TYR A 27 6.33 1.67 13.06
C TYR A 27 7.51 0.70 13.03
N ILE A 28 7.65 -0.11 11.97
CA ILE A 28 8.78 -1.04 11.79
C ILE A 28 10.09 -0.27 11.69
N TRP A 29 10.11 0.84 10.95
CA TRP A 29 11.27 1.69 10.82
C TRP A 29 11.72 2.20 12.19
N GLU A 30 10.85 2.91 12.91
CA GLU A 30 11.16 3.56 14.19
C GLU A 30 11.54 2.55 15.30
N THR A 31 10.94 1.35 15.30
CA THR A 31 11.12 0.40 16.41
C THR A 31 12.18 -0.67 16.16
N LYS A 32 12.52 -0.96 14.89
CA LYS A 32 13.43 -2.06 14.53
C LYS A 32 14.61 -1.59 13.70
N ILE A 33 14.35 -0.83 12.63
CA ILE A 33 15.38 -0.51 11.64
C ILE A 33 16.24 0.66 12.09
N GLU A 34 15.63 1.78 12.46
CA GLU A 34 16.34 2.98 12.90
C GLU A 34 17.24 2.72 14.12
N PRO A 35 16.79 2.02 15.19
CA PRO A 35 17.67 1.71 16.31
C PRO A 35 18.86 0.85 15.92
N PHE A 36 18.68 -0.06 14.95
CA PHE A 36 19.76 -0.92 14.45
C PHE A 36 20.75 -0.12 13.61
N VAL A 37 20.27 0.72 12.68
CA VAL A 37 21.11 1.59 11.84
C VAL A 37 21.92 2.57 12.70
N ASN A 38 21.30 3.12 13.75
CA ASN A 38 21.94 4.04 14.68
C ASN A 38 22.79 3.34 15.76
N SER A 39 22.82 2.01 15.80
CA SER A 39 23.66 1.28 16.75
C SER A 39 25.12 1.34 16.32
N THR A 40 26.04 1.40 17.29
CA THR A 40 27.49 1.32 17.06
C THR A 40 27.93 0.01 16.42
N ASP A 41 27.07 -1.00 16.41
CA ASP A 41 27.30 -2.29 15.73
C ASP A 41 27.19 -2.15 14.20
N CYS A 42 26.46 -1.13 13.72
CA CYS A 42 26.40 -0.77 12.32
C CYS A 42 27.54 0.22 11.99
N ASN A 43 28.77 -0.31 11.89
CA ASN A 43 29.96 0.48 11.58
C ASN A 43 30.04 0.80 10.08
N ILE A 44 29.12 1.62 9.57
CA ILE A 44 29.18 1.98 8.16
C ILE A 44 28.83 3.45 7.93
N ASP A 45 29.50 4.01 6.94
CA ASP A 45 29.18 5.19 6.13
C ASP A 45 27.76 5.10 5.46
N PHE A 46 26.83 4.33 6.06
CA PHE A 46 25.47 4.00 5.62
C PHE A 46 24.41 4.96 6.14
N ASN A 47 24.68 5.76 7.17
CA ASN A 47 23.67 6.65 7.77
C ASN A 47 23.08 7.66 6.77
N HIS A 48 23.78 7.93 5.66
CA HIS A 48 23.28 8.79 4.59
C HIS A 48 22.49 8.04 3.50
N LYS A 49 22.58 6.70 3.43
CA LYS A 49 21.94 5.88 2.39
C LYS A 49 20.74 5.06 2.88
N PHE A 50 20.62 4.83 4.18
CA PHE A 50 19.48 4.14 4.76
C PHE A 50 18.58 5.14 5.49
N THR A 51 17.70 5.78 4.72
CA THR A 51 16.66 6.68 5.24
C THR A 51 15.32 5.94 5.27
N PHE A 52 14.34 6.50 6.01
CA PHE A 52 12.97 6.02 5.96
C PHE A 52 12.43 6.01 4.52
N ASP A 53 12.74 7.04 3.73
CA ASP A 53 12.27 7.13 2.34
C ASP A 53 12.73 5.95 1.48
N ASN A 54 14.01 5.57 1.56
CA ASN A 54 14.55 4.44 0.81
C ASN A 54 13.96 3.10 1.28
N PHE A 55 13.76 2.96 2.60
CA PHE A 55 13.08 1.80 3.16
C PHE A 55 11.62 1.73 2.68
N HIS A 56 10.90 2.84 2.75
CA HIS A 56 9.51 2.95 2.32
C HIS A 56 9.38 2.60 0.84
N GLU A 57 10.21 3.20 -0.02
CA GLU A 57 10.25 2.91 -1.45
C GLU A 57 10.50 1.42 -1.71
N PHE A 58 11.52 0.83 -1.07
CA PHE A 58 11.79 -0.59 -1.18
C PHE A 58 10.58 -1.44 -0.77
N MET A 59 9.90 -1.08 0.31
CA MET A 59 8.73 -1.80 0.80
C MET A 59 7.53 -1.71 -0.15
N LEU A 60 7.37 -0.58 -0.86
CA LEU A 60 6.34 -0.43 -1.90
C LEU A 60 6.62 -1.27 -3.15
N THR A 61 7.89 -1.67 -3.40
CA THR A 61 8.22 -2.61 -4.48
C THR A 61 7.95 -4.08 -4.13
N GLN A 62 7.64 -4.39 -2.88
CA GLN A 62 7.43 -5.78 -2.46
C GLN A 62 6.14 -6.35 -3.02
N LYS A 63 6.15 -7.67 -3.28
CA LYS A 63 5.00 -8.40 -3.87
C LYS A 63 3.68 -8.12 -3.15
N THR A 64 3.70 -8.01 -1.82
CA THR A 64 2.51 -7.73 -1.02
C THR A 64 1.84 -6.42 -1.42
N TYR A 65 2.60 -5.33 -1.51
CA TYR A 65 2.07 -4.03 -1.95
C TYR A 65 1.69 -4.05 -3.44
N GLY A 66 2.49 -4.72 -4.27
CA GLY A 66 2.15 -4.96 -5.68
C GLY A 66 0.81 -5.68 -5.89
N PHE A 67 0.49 -6.67 -5.06
CA PHE A 67 -0.82 -7.35 -5.12
C PHE A 67 -1.97 -6.46 -4.66
N MET A 68 -1.76 -5.60 -3.66
CA MET A 68 -2.76 -4.61 -3.25
C MET A 68 -3.05 -3.62 -4.39
N LEU A 69 -2.02 -3.09 -5.05
CA LEU A 69 -2.17 -2.21 -6.22
C LEU A 69 -2.95 -2.90 -7.35
N LEU A 70 -2.55 -4.12 -7.71
CA LEU A 70 -3.22 -4.88 -8.76
C LEU A 70 -4.71 -5.13 -8.45
N ALA A 71 -5.03 -5.46 -7.20
CA ALA A 71 -6.41 -5.64 -6.77
C ALA A 71 -7.19 -4.33 -6.84
N HIS A 72 -6.58 -3.21 -6.44
CA HIS A 72 -7.21 -1.88 -6.50
C HIS A 72 -7.53 -1.47 -7.93
N THR A 73 -6.58 -1.65 -8.86
CA THR A 73 -6.78 -1.40 -10.29
C THR A 73 -7.96 -2.20 -10.82
N ARG A 74 -7.98 -3.52 -10.59
CA ARG A 74 -9.04 -4.41 -11.08
C ARG A 74 -10.42 -4.04 -10.53
N LEU A 75 -10.51 -3.73 -9.23
CA LEU A 75 -11.77 -3.31 -8.62
C LEU A 75 -12.25 -1.96 -9.19
N THR A 76 -11.34 -1.04 -9.46
CA THR A 76 -11.65 0.26 -10.06
C THR A 76 -12.16 0.11 -11.50
N GLU A 77 -11.51 -0.74 -12.30
CA GLU A 77 -11.96 -1.09 -13.66
C GLU A 77 -13.35 -1.73 -13.64
N GLN A 78 -13.59 -2.70 -12.75
CA GLN A 78 -14.89 -3.33 -12.59
C GLN A 78 -15.98 -2.34 -12.16
N ARG A 79 -15.66 -1.43 -11.25
CA ARG A 79 -16.58 -0.36 -10.83
C ARG A 79 -16.98 0.50 -12.02
N GLN A 80 -16.00 0.90 -12.84
CA GLN A 80 -16.25 1.74 -14.01
C GLN A 80 -17.11 1.02 -15.04
N PHE A 81 -16.76 -0.22 -15.38
CA PHE A 81 -17.53 -1.07 -16.28
C PHE A 81 -19.00 -1.18 -15.83
N LEU A 82 -19.23 -1.47 -14.54
CA LEU A 82 -20.59 -1.56 -14.02
C LEU A 82 -21.33 -0.23 -14.09
N ARG A 83 -20.67 0.90 -13.79
CA ARG A 83 -21.31 2.22 -13.89
C ARG A 83 -21.77 2.52 -15.30
N GLU A 84 -20.92 2.29 -16.30
CA GLU A 84 -21.25 2.49 -17.72
C GLU A 84 -22.43 1.62 -18.16
N ASN A 85 -22.38 0.32 -17.86
CA ASN A 85 -23.42 -0.64 -18.27
C ASN A 85 -24.73 -0.52 -17.46
N THR A 86 -24.73 0.17 -16.32
CA THR A 86 -25.96 0.45 -15.56
C THR A 86 -26.64 1.75 -16.05
N ILE A 87 -25.90 2.64 -16.70
CA ILE A 87 -26.44 3.88 -17.28
C ILE A 87 -27.14 3.58 -18.62
N ASP A 88 -26.57 2.70 -19.45
CA ASP A 88 -27.15 2.34 -20.76
C ASP A 88 -28.44 1.50 -20.69
N ASN A 89 -28.79 0.99 -19.50
CA ASN A 89 -29.99 0.18 -19.27
C ASN A 89 -31.13 0.96 -18.56
N ARG A 90 -31.07 2.29 -18.53
CA ARG A 90 -32.11 3.18 -18.00
C ARG A 90 -32.63 4.11 -19.09
#